data_AF-A0A1A9Z268-F1
#
_entry.id   AF-A0A1A9Z268-F1
#
_cell.length_a   1.000
_cell.length_b   1.000
_cell.length_c   1.000
_cell.angle_alpha   90.00
_cell.angle_beta   90.00
_cell.angle_gamma   90.00
#
_symmetry.space_group_name_H-M   'P 1'
#
loop_
_entity.id
_entity.type
_entity.pdbx_description
1 polymer ?
#
loop_
_entity_poly.entity_id
_entity_poly.type
_entity_poly.pdbx_seq_one_letter_code
_entity_poly.pdbx_strand_id
1 'polypeptide(L)'
;MQKTKQDLKRLRQHLVALELLQRKLQKEVNDTKEAVKELAVANDKVIKIKEKKEKEKEDRKNGRFLDDKRKAEEAKYFLKKTQEDLEKLKRQLEALENLQKKLKKGVKETAKDMKILEKQMKEK
;
A
#
# COMPACT_ATOMS: atom_id res chain seq x y z
N MET A 1 -26.16 -10.62 -36.58
CA MET A 1 -24.82 -10.90 -35.98
C MET A 1 -23.90 -9.69 -35.78
N GLN A 2 -24.07 -8.56 -36.50
CA GLN A 2 -23.15 -7.40 -36.37
C GLN A 2 -23.07 -6.81 -34.95
N LYS A 3 -24.20 -6.69 -34.24
CA LYS A 3 -24.24 -6.16 -32.86
C LYS A 3 -23.38 -6.97 -31.88
N THR A 4 -23.53 -8.30 -31.89
CA THR A 4 -22.77 -9.23 -31.03
C THR A 4 -21.25 -9.18 -31.31
N LYS A 5 -20.85 -8.99 -32.57
CA LYS A 5 -19.43 -8.81 -32.94
C LYS A 5 -18.86 -7.49 -32.40
N GLN A 6 -19.64 -6.40 -32.43
CA GLN A 6 -19.25 -5.12 -31.82
C GLN A 6 -19.15 -5.23 -30.29
N ASP A 7 -20.10 -5.91 -29.64
CA ASP A 7 -20.09 -6.10 -28.18
C ASP A 7 -18.87 -6.92 -27.73
N LEU A 8 -18.52 -7.97 -28.48
CA LEU A 8 -17.31 -8.76 -28.23
C LEU A 8 -16.03 -7.90 -28.36
N LYS A 9 -15.97 -7.05 -29.39
CA LYS A 9 -14.84 -6.14 -29.60
C LYS A 9 -14.70 -5.15 -28.44
N ARG A 10 -15.81 -4.58 -27.95
CA ARG A 10 -15.84 -3.69 -26.78
C ARG A 10 -15.39 -4.40 -25.51
N LEU A 11 -15.88 -5.62 -25.25
CA LEU A 11 -15.47 -6.41 -24.09
C LEU A 11 -13.98 -6.76 -24.12
N ARG A 12 -13.42 -7.09 -25.29
CA ARG A 12 -11.97 -7.33 -25.44
C ARG A 12 -11.16 -6.09 -25.10
N GLN A 13 -11.58 -4.91 -25.57
CA GLN A 13 -10.93 -3.65 -25.24
C GLN A 13 -11.02 -3.34 -23.74
N HIS A 14 -12.19 -3.55 -23.11
CA HIS A 14 -12.38 -3.37 -21.68
C HIS A 14 -11.51 -4.33 -20.86
N LEU A 15 -11.42 -5.61 -21.24
CA LEU A 15 -10.59 -6.58 -20.54
C LEU A 15 -9.11 -6.16 -20.57
N VAL A 16 -8.59 -5.77 -21.73
CA VAL A 16 -7.21 -5.27 -21.86
C VAL A 16 -6.97 -4.04 -20.98
N ALA A 17 -7.92 -3.10 -20.94
CA ALA A 17 -7.82 -1.91 -20.09
C ALA A 17 -7.80 -2.27 -18.59
N LEU A 18 -8.66 -3.20 -18.17
CA LEU A 18 -8.71 -3.67 -16.77
C LEU A 18 -7.43 -4.42 -16.38
N GLU A 19 -6.87 -5.24 -17.27
CA GLU A 19 -5.60 -5.93 -17.03
C GLU A 19 -4.42 -4.96 -16.88
N LEU A 20 -4.38 -3.91 -17.70
CA LEU A 20 -3.38 -2.85 -17.59
C LEU A 20 -3.50 -2.09 -16.26
N LEU A 21 -4.72 -1.71 -15.87
CA LEU A 21 -5.00 -1.09 -14.57
C LEU A 21 -4.59 -2.00 -13.42
N GLN A 22 -4.84 -3.31 -13.54
CA GLN A 22 -4.46 -4.29 -12.51
C GLN A 22 -2.95 -4.39 -12.34
N ARG A 23 -2.17 -4.32 -13.43
CA ARG A 23 -0.71 -4.31 -13.37
C ARG A 23 -0.20 -3.02 -12.72
N LYS A 24 -0.76 -1.86 -13.08
CA LYS A 24 -0.39 -0.56 -12.47
C LYS A 24 -0.68 -0.56 -10.97
N LEU A 25 -1.88 -0.97 -10.57
CA LEU A 25 -2.26 -1.05 -9.16
C LEU A 25 -1.40 -2.06 -8.39
N GLN A 26 -1.03 -3.19 -8.99
CA GLN A 26 -0.11 -4.16 -8.37
C GLN A 26 1.27 -3.54 -8.11
N LYS A 27 1.76 -2.71 -9.03
CA LYS A 27 3.02 -1.98 -8.85
C LYS A 27 2.92 -1.02 -7.67
N GLU A 28 1.89 -0.18 -7.63
CA GLU A 28 1.67 0.78 -6.53
C GLU A 28 1.54 0.09 -5.16
N VAL A 29 0.87 -1.06 -5.11
CA VAL A 29 0.80 -1.90 -3.89
C VAL A 29 2.19 -2.37 -3.45
N ASN A 30 3.03 -2.81 -4.40
CA ASN A 30 4.38 -3.27 -4.07
C ASN A 30 5.27 -2.12 -3.60
N ASP A 31 5.26 -1.00 -4.30
CA ASP A 31 6.03 0.21 -3.96
C ASP A 31 5.62 0.71 -2.55
N THR A 32 4.31 0.72 -2.26
CA THR A 32 3.79 1.10 -0.93
C THR A 32 4.20 0.09 0.15
N LYS A 33 4.24 -1.22 -0.14
CA LYS A 33 4.72 -2.25 0.79
C LYS A 33 6.19 -2.07 1.14
N GLU A 34 7.02 -1.72 0.17
CA GLU A 34 8.42 -1.43 0.39
C GLU A 34 8.60 -0.19 1.27
N ALA A 35 7.90 0.91 0.97
CA ALA A 35 7.92 2.12 1.79
C ALA A 35 7.49 1.85 3.25
N VAL A 36 6.45 1.04 3.46
CA VAL A 36 6.00 0.64 4.81
C VAL A 36 7.07 -0.17 5.53
N LYS A 37 7.78 -1.09 4.85
CA LYS A 37 8.87 -1.86 5.45
C LYS A 37 10.05 -0.97 5.84
N GLU A 38 10.45 -0.05 4.96
CA GLU A 38 11.54 0.88 5.23
C GLU A 38 11.24 1.78 6.43
N LEU A 39 10.03 2.33 6.50
CA LEU A 39 9.59 3.15 7.62
C LEU A 39 9.47 2.35 8.92
N ALA A 40 9.03 1.10 8.86
CA ALA A 40 9.00 0.23 10.03
C ALA A 40 10.42 -0.01 10.59
N VAL A 41 11.39 -0.31 9.72
CA VAL A 41 12.80 -0.47 10.11
C VAL A 41 13.38 0.83 10.67
N ALA A 42 13.07 1.97 10.05
CA ALA A 42 13.50 3.27 10.55
C ALA A 42 12.91 3.56 11.94
N ASN A 43 11.62 3.30 12.13
CA ASN A 43 10.94 3.48 13.40
C ASN A 43 11.56 2.61 14.51
N ASP A 44 11.84 1.33 14.23
CA ASP A 44 12.50 0.42 15.18
C ASP A 44 13.91 0.90 15.58
N LYS A 45 14.69 1.44 14.62
CA LYS A 45 16.01 2.03 14.91
C LYS A 45 15.88 3.25 15.83
N VAL A 46 14.90 4.11 15.59
CA VAL A 46 14.67 5.30 16.42
C VAL A 46 14.22 4.90 17.84
N ILE A 47 13.37 3.88 17.98
CA ILE A 47 12.96 3.33 19.28
C ILE A 47 14.18 2.80 20.05
N LYS A 48 15.02 1.97 19.44
CA LYS A 48 16.24 1.44 20.08
C LYS A 48 17.21 2.54 20.52
N ILE A 49 17.38 3.59 19.71
CA ILE A 49 18.20 4.74 20.07
C ILE A 49 17.60 5.48 21.27
N LYS A 50 16.28 5.63 21.33
CA LYS A 50 15.59 6.25 22.46
C LYS A 50 15.79 5.44 23.75
N GLU A 51 15.58 4.12 23.70
CA GLU A 51 15.80 3.22 24.85
C GLU A 51 17.25 3.27 25.35
N LYS A 52 18.23 3.28 24.43
CA LYS A 52 19.65 3.40 24.78
C LYS A 52 19.97 4.74 25.46
N LYS A 53 19.43 5.85 24.93
CA LYS A 53 19.61 7.18 25.54
C LYS A 53 18.89 7.33 26.88
N GLU A 54 17.75 6.67 27.08
CA GLU A 54 17.05 6.65 28.36
C GLU A 54 17.85 5.89 29.43
N LYS A 55 18.45 4.73 29.08
CA LYS A 55 19.40 4.01 29.95
C LYS A 55 20.64 4.85 30.29
N GLU A 56 21.28 5.43 29.28
CA GLU A 56 22.45 6.31 29.50
C GLU A 56 22.13 7.55 30.35
N LYS A 57 20.89 8.06 30.32
CA LYS A 57 20.43 9.16 31.19
C LYS A 57 20.17 8.71 32.63
N GLU A 58 19.70 7.48 32.81
CA GLU A 58 19.57 6.88 34.14
C GLU A 58 20.95 6.70 34.80
N ASP A 59 21.96 6.33 34.00
CA ASP A 59 23.37 6.22 34.42
C ASP A 59 24.05 7.59 34.64
N ARG A 60 23.61 8.66 33.98
CA ARG A 60 24.24 10.01 34.00
C ARG A 60 23.57 11.04 34.92
N LYS A 61 22.88 10.62 35.99
CA LYS A 61 22.25 11.56 36.95
C LYS A 61 23.20 12.57 37.64
N ASN A 62 24.49 12.62 37.34
CA ASN A 62 25.42 13.69 37.74
C ASN A 62 25.84 14.58 36.55
N GLY A 63 25.05 15.64 36.28
CA GLY A 63 25.56 16.89 35.69
C GLY A 63 25.38 17.17 34.18
N ARG A 64 24.19 17.70 33.80
CA ARG A 64 23.93 18.84 32.86
C ARG A 64 22.47 18.78 32.37
N PHE A 65 21.62 19.71 32.84
CA PHE A 65 20.16 19.50 32.91
C PHE A 65 19.26 20.20 31.87
N LEU A 66 19.78 20.97 30.90
CA LEU A 66 18.92 21.80 30.03
C LEU A 66 18.94 21.42 28.54
N ASP A 67 20.10 21.10 27.95
CA ASP A 67 20.17 20.69 26.53
C ASP A 67 19.54 19.31 26.24
N ASP A 68 19.52 18.43 27.26
CA ASP A 68 19.02 17.07 27.14
C ASP A 68 17.49 16.95 27.17
N LYS A 69 16.78 17.95 27.70
CA LYS A 69 15.32 18.00 27.71
C LYS A 69 14.76 18.38 26.35
N ARG A 70 15.30 19.44 25.73
CA ARG A 70 14.86 19.90 24.40
C ARG A 70 15.10 18.85 23.31
N LYS A 71 16.27 18.21 23.31
CA LYS A 71 16.57 17.09 22.39
C LYS A 71 15.66 15.87 22.59
N ALA A 72 15.21 15.62 23.83
CA ALA A 72 14.28 14.53 24.11
C ALA A 72 12.85 14.84 23.67
N GLU A 73 12.39 16.08 23.85
CA GLU A 73 11.11 16.56 23.33
C GLU A 73 11.07 16.53 21.79
N GLU A 74 12.12 17.03 21.13
CA GLU A 74 12.24 16.97 19.67
C GLU A 74 12.20 15.52 19.16
N ALA A 75 12.97 14.60 19.78
CA ALA A 75 12.97 13.18 19.42
C ALA A 75 11.60 12.49 19.65
N LYS A 76 10.88 12.84 20.73
CA LYS A 76 9.52 12.33 20.97
C LYS A 76 8.54 12.81 19.90
N TYR A 77 8.63 14.08 19.51
CA TYR A 77 7.81 14.64 18.44
C TYR A 77 8.06 13.94 17.10
N PHE A 78 9.34 13.74 16.73
CA PHE A 78 9.69 13.00 15.51
C PHE A 78 9.17 11.56 15.53
N LEU A 79 9.35 10.83 16.64
CA LEU A 79 8.81 9.48 16.81
C LEU A 79 7.29 9.43 16.62
N LYS A 80 6.57 10.34 17.28
CA LYS A 80 5.11 10.39 17.18
C LYS A 80 4.67 10.64 15.74
N LYS A 81 5.30 11.59 15.05
CA LYS A 81 5.01 11.89 13.65
C LYS A 81 5.30 10.70 12.73
N THR A 82 6.44 10.03 12.91
CA THR A 82 6.78 8.83 12.13
C THR A 82 5.80 7.68 12.37
N GLN A 83 5.31 7.52 13.61
CA GLN A 83 4.26 6.54 13.92
C GLN A 83 2.93 6.87 13.24
N GLU A 84 2.51 8.14 13.26
CA GLU A 84 1.31 8.61 12.57
C GLU A 84 1.41 8.41 11.05
N ASP A 85 2.55 8.75 10.44
CA ASP A 85 2.80 8.53 9.01
C ASP A 85 2.78 7.03 8.65
N LEU A 86 3.35 6.17 9.52
CA LEU A 86 3.32 4.72 9.35
C LEU A 86 1.87 4.18 9.39
N GLU A 87 1.05 4.63 10.33
CA GLU A 87 -0.36 4.22 10.39
C GLU A 87 -1.14 4.67 9.16
N LYS A 88 -0.90 5.90 8.69
CA LYS A 88 -1.54 6.42 7.48
C LYS A 88 -1.21 5.58 6.25
N LEU A 89 0.07 5.23 6.08
CA LEU A 89 0.51 4.37 4.98
C LEU A 89 -0.05 2.95 5.08
N LYS A 90 -0.17 2.38 6.28
CA LYS A 90 -0.83 1.08 6.48
C LYS A 90 -2.29 1.10 6.02
N ARG A 91 -3.05 2.15 6.37
CA ARG A 91 -4.44 2.31 5.93
C ARG A 91 -4.55 2.48 4.40
N GLN A 92 -3.64 3.24 3.80
CA GLN A 92 -3.58 3.40 2.34
C GLN A 92 -3.28 2.07 1.66
N LEU A 93 -2.33 1.29 2.19
CA LEU A 93 -2.01 -0.04 1.67
C LEU A 93 -3.22 -0.97 1.72
N GLU A 94 -3.93 -1.02 2.84
CA GLU A 94 -5.15 -1.84 2.98
C GLU A 94 -6.23 -1.44 1.95
N ALA A 95 -6.42 -0.13 1.73
CA ALA A 95 -7.35 0.35 0.72
C ALA A 95 -6.95 -0.08 -0.71
N LEU A 96 -5.66 0.00 -1.05
CA LEU A 96 -5.13 -0.44 -2.34
C LEU A 96 -5.28 -1.96 -2.51
N GLU A 97 -5.01 -2.77 -1.49
CA GLU A 97 -5.21 -4.22 -1.53
C GLU A 97 -6.69 -4.59 -1.72
N ASN A 98 -7.60 -3.84 -1.10
CA ASN A 98 -9.04 -4.03 -1.27
C ASN A 98 -9.51 -3.66 -2.69
N LEU A 99 -9.01 -2.54 -3.24
CA LEU A 99 -9.25 -2.18 -4.64
C LEU A 99 -8.73 -3.26 -5.59
N GLN A 100 -7.55 -3.81 -5.30
CA GLN A 100 -6.96 -4.87 -6.10
C GLN A 100 -7.82 -6.14 -6.10
N LYS A 101 -8.36 -6.53 -4.93
CA LYS A 101 -9.30 -7.65 -4.82
C LYS A 101 -10.57 -7.42 -5.65
N LYS A 102 -11.15 -6.21 -5.58
CA LYS A 102 -12.34 -5.84 -6.38
C LYS A 102 -12.05 -5.90 -7.87
N LEU A 103 -10.91 -5.34 -8.31
CA LEU A 103 -10.50 -5.35 -9.72
C LEU A 103 -10.29 -6.78 -10.24
N LYS A 104 -9.65 -7.65 -9.46
CA LYS A 104 -9.49 -9.08 -9.80
C LYS A 104 -10.83 -9.79 -9.99
N LYS A 105 -11.86 -9.46 -9.21
CA LYS A 105 -13.21 -10.01 -9.40
C LYS A 105 -13.82 -9.52 -10.72
N GLY A 106 -13.76 -8.21 -10.98
CA GLY A 106 -14.28 -7.62 -12.22
C GLY A 106 -13.65 -8.20 -13.48
N VAL A 107 -12.31 -8.40 -13.49
CA VAL A 107 -11.60 -9.06 -14.60
C VAL A 107 -12.11 -10.48 -14.82
N LYS A 108 -12.31 -11.27 -13.75
CA LYS A 108 -12.83 -12.64 -13.86
C LYS A 108 -14.25 -12.69 -14.41
N GLU A 109 -15.12 -11.78 -13.98
CA GLU A 109 -16.50 -11.68 -14.47
C GLU A 109 -16.52 -11.30 -15.95
N THR A 110 -15.77 -10.25 -16.34
CA THR A 110 -15.68 -9.82 -17.75
C THR A 110 -15.12 -10.94 -18.65
N ALA A 111 -14.14 -11.72 -18.16
CA ALA A 111 -13.61 -12.87 -18.90
C ALA A 111 -14.63 -14.01 -19.06
N LYS A 112 -15.50 -14.23 -18.07
CA LYS A 112 -16.60 -15.21 -18.17
C LYS A 112 -17.63 -14.77 -19.20
N ASP A 113 -18.07 -13.50 -19.15
CA ASP A 113 -19.03 -12.95 -20.08
C ASP A 113 -18.52 -13.03 -21.53
N MET A 114 -17.23 -12.77 -21.72
CA MET A 114 -16.57 -12.93 -23.01
C MET A 114 -16.62 -14.37 -23.52
N LYS A 115 -16.33 -15.36 -22.68
CA LYS A 115 -16.42 -16.79 -23.06
C LYS A 115 -17.83 -17.21 -23.45
N ILE A 116 -18.84 -16.72 -22.74
CA ILE A 116 -20.26 -17.00 -23.03
C ILE A 116 -20.62 -16.44 -24.42
N LEU A 117 -20.26 -15.18 -24.68
CA LEU A 117 -20.49 -14.54 -25.98
C LEU A 117 -19.74 -15.24 -27.12
N GLU A 118 -18.50 -15.66 -26.91
CA GLU A 118 -17.74 -16.43 -27.92
C GLU A 118 -18.40 -17.77 -28.25
N LYS A 119 -18.94 -18.47 -27.23
CA LYS A 119 -19.67 -19.72 -27.43
C LYS A 119 -20.97 -19.49 -28.22
N GLN A 120 -21.76 -18.48 -27.84
CA GLN A 120 -23.00 -18.11 -28.54
C GLN A 120 -22.78 -17.73 -30.01
N MET A 121 -21.61 -17.19 -30.37
CA MET A 121 -21.26 -16.90 -31.76
C MET A 121 -20.79 -18.12 -32.56
N LYS A 122 -20.36 -19.21 -31.92
CA LYS A 122 -19.96 -20.45 -32.59
C LYS A 122 -21.15 -21.39 -32.83
N GLU A 123 -22.18 -21.29 -31.99
CA GLU A 123 -23.41 -22.08 -32.06
C GLU A 123 -24.51 -21.44 -32.95
N LYS A 124 -24.23 -20.28 -33.55
CA LYS A 124 -25.10 -19.56 -34.50
C LYS A 124 -24.38 -19.37 -35.83
#